data_AF-A0A9Q3IRI0-F1
#
_entry.id   AF-A0A9Q3IRI0-F1
#
_cell.length_a   1.000
_cell.length_b   1.000
_cell.length_c   1.000
_cell.angle_alpha   90.00
_cell.angle_beta   90.00
_cell.angle_gamma   90.00
#
_symmetry.space_group_name_H-M   'P 1'
#
loop_
_entity.id
_entity.type
_entity.pdbx_description
1 polymer ?
#
loop_
_entity_poly.entity_id
_entity_poly.type
_entity_poly.pdbx_seq_one_letter_code
_entity_poly.pdbx_strand_id
1 'polypeptide(L)'
;MASAYKWRVTTFDVRTAYLHSKLEEDIYVRAPPVVATGHDMVFKLNKLLYGLKQAGGCLWLHLKTILQKIGFRTNEEDQSYVYHQDGDMAIQWIHVDNGVMATSNVIFWKTLKEELTKQLKLKWDKEISSIVGIEVIRKEDTFVLKQISFINKLLLTCDNNFMAHEPLPMDSLILNKATQMDKQYLSKIGMMLYLPQATRPDIMYAVNYLA
;
A
#
# COMPACT_ATOMS: atom_id res chain seq x y z
N MET A 1 6.60 -2.39 -18.34
CA MET A 1 7.88 -1.68 -18.58
C MET A 1 9.07 -2.40 -17.94
N ALA A 2 9.12 -2.54 -16.61
CA ALA A 2 10.30 -3.09 -15.94
C ALA A 2 10.70 -4.51 -16.39
N SER A 3 9.77 -5.44 -16.63
CA SER A 3 10.16 -6.77 -17.13
C SER A 3 10.60 -6.74 -18.60
N ALA A 4 9.85 -6.05 -19.47
CA ALA A 4 10.18 -5.88 -20.88
C ALA A 4 11.58 -5.30 -21.12
N TYR A 5 12.02 -4.35 -20.30
CA TYR A 5 13.35 -3.73 -20.38
C TYR A 5 14.36 -4.31 -19.37
N LYS A 6 14.00 -5.38 -18.64
CA LYS A 6 14.85 -6.05 -17.64
C LYS A 6 15.38 -5.13 -16.53
N TRP A 7 14.62 -4.10 -16.18
CA TRP A 7 14.99 -3.15 -15.15
C TRP A 7 15.12 -3.79 -13.78
N ARG A 8 15.94 -3.18 -12.93
CA ARG A 8 16.03 -3.56 -11.52
C ARG A 8 14.79 -3.04 -10.80
N VAL A 9 14.15 -3.89 -10.01
CA VAL A 9 13.02 -3.51 -9.14
C VAL A 9 13.38 -3.86 -7.71
N THR A 10 13.32 -2.87 -6.83
CA THR A 10 13.62 -3.01 -5.39
C THR A 10 12.52 -2.38 -4.57
N THR A 11 12.25 -2.96 -3.40
CA THR A 11 11.34 -2.40 -2.41
C THR A 11 12.11 -1.75 -1.27
N PHE A 12 11.46 -0.83 -0.59
CA PHE A 12 11.93 -0.29 0.67
C PHE A 12 10.77 0.07 1.59
N ASP A 13 11.08 0.14 2.87
CA ASP A 13 10.19 0.60 3.93
C ASP A 13 10.68 1.94 4.49
N VAL A 14 9.80 2.93 4.57
CA VAL A 14 10.06 4.24 5.17
C VAL A 14 9.84 4.12 6.67
N ARG A 15 10.93 3.92 7.41
CA ARG A 15 10.84 3.88 8.87
C ARG A 15 10.38 5.23 9.40
N THR A 16 9.48 5.16 10.37
CA THR A 16 9.03 6.34 11.11
C THR A 16 8.48 7.45 10.21
N ALA A 17 7.86 7.12 9.08
CA ALA A 17 7.37 8.04 8.07
C ALA A 17 6.62 9.25 8.68
N TYR A 18 5.76 9.00 9.66
CA TYR A 18 4.98 10.03 10.36
C TYR A 18 5.82 10.94 11.29
N LEU A 19 6.95 10.48 11.83
CA LEU A 19 7.79 11.28 12.73
C LEU A 19 8.62 12.36 12.03
N HIS A 20 8.61 12.39 10.70
CA HIS A 20 9.37 13.33 9.88
C HIS A 20 8.53 14.50 9.34
N SER A 21 7.20 14.38 9.40
CA SER A 21 6.28 15.42 8.93
C SER A 21 5.94 16.39 10.06
N LYS A 22 5.94 17.69 9.74
CA LYS A 22 5.52 18.73 10.70
C LYS A 22 4.01 18.68 10.89
N LEU A 23 3.57 18.99 12.10
CA LEU A 23 2.17 19.30 12.41
C LEU A 23 1.92 20.76 12.03
N GLU A 24 0.91 21.01 11.20
CA GLU A 24 0.47 22.37 10.84
C GLU A 24 -0.45 22.98 11.91
N GLU A 25 -1.04 22.13 12.75
CA GLU A 25 -1.99 22.50 13.80
C GLU A 25 -1.60 21.88 15.15
N ASP A 26 -2.07 22.50 16.23
CA ASP A 26 -1.87 22.00 17.58
C ASP A 26 -2.85 20.85 17.87
N ILE A 27 -2.30 19.64 18.04
CA ILE A 27 -3.10 18.44 18.29
C ILE A 27 -2.82 17.93 19.70
N TYR A 28 -3.91 17.73 20.44
CA TYR A 28 -3.89 17.18 21.78
C TYR A 28 -4.54 15.80 21.78
N VAL A 29 -3.88 14.83 22.42
CA VAL A 29 -4.38 13.47 22.57
C VAL A 29 -4.52 13.10 24.04
N ARG A 30 -5.50 12.26 24.35
CA ARG A 30 -5.61 11.67 25.69
C ARG A 30 -4.37 10.82 25.97
N ALA A 31 -3.90 10.86 27.21
CA ALA A 31 -2.84 9.97 27.64
C ALA A 31 -3.20 8.50 27.38
N PRO A 32 -2.26 7.68 26.84
CA PRO A 32 -2.48 6.24 26.72
C PRO A 32 -2.73 5.64 28.11
N PRO A 33 -3.54 4.57 28.23
CA PRO A 33 -3.82 3.92 29.52
C PRO A 33 -2.58 3.47 30.29
N VAL A 34 -1.47 3.21 29.58
CA VAL A 34 -0.19 2.78 30.15
C VAL A 34 0.62 3.91 30.80
N VAL A 35 0.20 5.16 30.63
CA VAL A 35 0.87 6.32 31.24
C VAL A 35 0.00 6.82 32.40
N ALA A 36 0.48 6.62 33.62
CA ALA A 36 -0.16 7.19 34.81
C ALA A 36 -0.07 8.71 34.72
N THR A 37 -1.20 9.35 34.45
CA THR A 37 -1.32 10.81 34.44
C THR A 37 -2.34 11.22 35.50
N GLY A 38 -2.21 12.44 36.03
CA GLY A 38 -3.26 13.02 36.86
C GLY A 38 -4.57 13.13 36.08
N HIS A 39 -5.70 13.22 36.79
CA HIS A 39 -7.00 13.48 36.18
C HIS A 39 -6.91 14.74 35.29
N ASP A 40 -7.49 14.67 34.09
CA ASP A 40 -7.61 15.76 33.10
C ASP A 40 -6.33 16.21 32.36
N MET A 41 -5.28 15.39 32.33
CA MET A 41 -4.08 15.68 31.52
C MET A 41 -4.20 15.20 30.06
N VAL A 42 -3.74 16.02 29.13
CA VAL A 42 -3.62 15.70 27.68
C VAL A 42 -2.18 15.92 27.20
N PHE A 43 -1.78 15.19 26.16
CA PHE A 43 -0.48 15.38 25.51
C PHE A 43 -0.61 16.21 24.24
N LYS A 44 0.18 17.27 24.12
CA LYS A 44 0.38 17.95 22.84
C LYS A 44 1.34 17.14 21.97
N LEU A 45 0.93 16.79 20.77
CA LEU A 45 1.78 16.13 19.80
C LEU A 45 2.75 17.13 19.19
N ASN A 46 4.04 16.80 19.22
CA ASN A 46 5.10 17.59 18.56
C ASN A 46 5.39 17.08 17.13
N LYS A 47 4.94 15.86 16.82
CA LYS A 47 5.15 15.17 15.54
C LYS A 47 3.91 14.36 15.21
N LEU A 48 3.69 14.05 13.93
CA LEU A 48 2.57 13.22 13.53
C LEU A 48 2.67 11.82 14.12
N LEU A 49 1.51 11.33 14.55
CA LEU A 49 1.30 9.97 15.03
C LEU A 49 0.48 9.20 14.00
N TYR A 50 0.73 7.89 13.92
CA TYR A 50 -0.12 6.99 13.14
C TYR A 50 -1.59 7.10 13.60
N GLY A 51 -2.52 7.08 12.66
CA GLY A 51 -3.96 7.15 12.94
C GLY A 51 -4.54 8.55 13.05
N LEU A 52 -3.72 9.62 13.00
CA LEU A 52 -4.27 10.97 12.81
C LEU A 52 -4.83 11.13 11.39
N LYS A 53 -5.97 11.81 11.26
CA LYS A 53 -6.68 11.99 9.98
C LYS A 53 -5.79 12.61 8.89
N GLN A 54 -4.93 13.56 9.27
CA GLN A 54 -4.03 14.29 8.38
C GLN A 54 -2.65 13.65 8.22
N ALA A 55 -2.35 12.56 8.94
CA ALA A 55 -1.04 11.91 8.94
C ALA A 55 -0.61 11.47 7.54
N GLY A 56 -1.52 10.84 6.80
CA GLY A 56 -1.27 10.36 5.43
C GLY A 56 -0.99 11.51 4.46
N GLY A 57 -1.80 12.57 4.51
CA GLY A 57 -1.63 13.74 3.63
C GLY A 57 -0.31 14.47 3.86
N CYS A 58 0.05 14.70 5.12
CA CYS A 58 1.32 15.35 5.47
C CYS A 58 2.53 14.50 5.05
N LEU A 59 2.47 13.18 5.27
CA LEU A 59 3.52 12.26 4.82
C LEU A 59 3.68 12.32 3.29
N TRP A 60 2.57 12.29 2.56
CA TRP A 60 2.58 12.40 1.11
C TRP A 60 3.22 13.72 0.64
N LEU A 61 2.85 14.86 1.24
CA LEU A 61 3.45 16.16 0.93
C LEU A 61 4.96 16.20 1.22
N HIS A 62 5.37 15.62 2.35
CA HIS A 62 6.77 15.53 2.74
C HIS A 62 7.59 14.69 1.74
N LEU A 63 7.09 13.51 1.38
CA LEU A 63 7.71 12.63 0.39
C LEU A 63 7.76 13.28 -0.99
N LYS A 64 6.65 13.90 -1.43
CA LYS A 64 6.59 14.66 -2.69
C LYS A 64 7.68 15.72 -2.75
N THR A 65 7.86 16.49 -1.68
CA THR A 65 8.88 17.54 -1.59
C THR A 65 10.29 16.95 -1.67
N ILE A 66 10.57 15.84 -0.98
CA ILE A 66 11.88 15.18 -1.03
C ILE A 66 12.18 14.65 -2.43
N LEU A 67 11.23 13.94 -3.03
CA LEU A 67 11.37 13.35 -4.36
C LEU A 67 11.58 14.43 -5.42
N GLN A 68 10.84 15.53 -5.36
CA GLN A 68 11.02 16.69 -6.24
C GLN A 68 12.41 17.31 -6.11
N LYS A 69 12.95 17.43 -4.89
CA LYS A 69 14.31 17.94 -4.66
C LYS A 69 15.40 17.04 -5.25
N ILE A 70 15.17 15.73 -5.28
CA ILE A 70 16.11 14.76 -5.87
C ILE A 70 16.06 14.79 -7.40
N GLY A 71 14.94 15.22 -8.00
CA GLY A 71 14.76 15.32 -9.46
C GLY A 71 13.55 14.56 -10.00
N PHE A 72 12.79 13.88 -9.14
CA PHE A 72 11.56 13.20 -9.57
C PHE A 72 10.44 14.19 -9.88
N ARG A 73 9.65 13.85 -10.89
CA ARG A 73 8.39 14.52 -11.23
C ARG A 73 7.23 13.60 -10.91
N THR A 74 6.14 14.16 -10.40
CA THR A 74 4.91 13.40 -10.15
C THR A 74 4.25 13.04 -11.47
N ASN A 75 3.87 11.78 -11.64
CA ASN A 75 2.93 11.31 -12.64
C ASN A 75 1.57 11.12 -11.95
N GLU A 76 0.61 11.99 -12.27
CA GLU A 76 -0.70 12.03 -11.60
C GLU A 76 -1.62 10.89 -12.04
N GLU A 77 -1.43 10.35 -13.25
CA GLU A 77 -2.27 9.26 -13.78
C GLU A 77 -2.13 7.98 -12.95
N ASP A 78 -0.88 7.59 -12.66
CA ASP A 78 -0.58 6.35 -11.93
C ASP A 78 -0.14 6.61 -10.47
N GLN A 79 -0.27 7.85 -10.00
CA GLN A 79 0.20 8.29 -8.68
C GLN A 79 1.65 7.86 -8.38
N SER A 80 2.51 7.93 -9.40
CA SER A 80 3.91 7.53 -9.34
C SER A 80 4.85 8.73 -9.48
N TYR A 81 6.13 8.51 -9.29
CA TYR A 81 7.18 9.51 -9.43
C TYR A 81 8.19 9.03 -10.46
N VAL A 82 8.48 9.87 -11.44
CA VAL A 82 9.37 9.54 -12.56
C VAL A 82 10.56 10.47 -12.57
N TYR A 83 11.76 9.92 -12.72
CA TYR A 83 12.99 10.68 -12.91
C TYR A 83 13.69 10.20 -14.18
N HIS A 84 13.89 11.13 -15.12
CA HIS A 84 14.79 10.96 -16.27
C HIS A 84 16.06 11.79 -16.10
N GLN A 85 17.22 11.16 -16.32
CA GLN A 85 18.51 11.83 -16.32
C GLN A 85 19.44 11.15 -17.33
N ASP A 86 20.00 11.90 -18.28
CA ASP A 86 21.05 11.42 -19.21
C ASP A 86 20.72 10.09 -19.93
N GLY A 87 19.45 9.86 -20.25
CA GLY A 87 18.96 8.63 -20.88
C GLY A 87 18.56 7.52 -19.91
N ASP A 88 18.91 7.64 -18.63
CA ASP A 88 18.44 6.78 -17.55
C ASP A 88 17.06 7.20 -17.03
N MET A 89 16.32 6.22 -16.51
CA MET A 89 14.97 6.40 -15.99
C MET A 89 14.77 5.63 -14.68
N ALA A 90 14.08 6.27 -13.75
CA ALA A 90 13.57 5.65 -12.53
C ALA A 90 12.08 5.92 -12.37
N ILE A 91 11.34 4.91 -11.95
CA ILE A 91 9.94 4.99 -11.55
C ILE A 91 9.85 4.57 -10.09
N GLN A 92 9.30 5.44 -9.28
CA GLN A 92 9.11 5.27 -7.85
C GLN A 92 7.61 5.31 -7.56
N TRP A 93 7.10 4.25 -6.94
CA TRP A 93 5.75 4.20 -6.40
C TRP A 93 5.82 4.04 -4.88
N ILE A 94 4.91 4.66 -4.14
CA ILE A 94 4.89 4.60 -2.67
C ILE A 94 3.44 4.47 -2.21
N HIS A 95 3.18 3.48 -1.37
CA HIS A 95 1.94 3.32 -0.63
C HIS A 95 2.23 3.36 0.87
N VAL A 96 1.87 4.49 1.49
CA VAL A 96 2.12 4.78 2.91
C VAL A 96 3.62 4.68 3.23
N ASP A 97 4.05 3.61 3.88
CA ASP A 97 5.43 3.30 4.29
C ASP A 97 6.16 2.40 3.29
N ASN A 98 5.44 1.70 2.41
CA ASN A 98 6.01 0.78 1.45
C ASN A 98 6.31 1.47 0.11
N GLY A 99 7.58 1.48 -0.29
CA GLY A 99 8.05 2.01 -1.57
C GLY A 99 8.51 0.92 -2.53
N VAL A 100 8.27 1.12 -3.82
CA VAL A 100 8.79 0.33 -4.93
C VAL A 100 9.55 1.26 -5.86
N MET A 101 10.78 0.88 -6.23
CA MET A 101 11.58 1.59 -7.20
C MET A 101 12.00 0.66 -8.34
N ALA A 102 11.69 1.05 -9.58
CA ALA A 102 12.19 0.45 -10.80
C ALA A 102 13.18 1.39 -11.48
N THR A 103 14.33 0.89 -11.91
CA THR A 103 15.41 1.71 -12.51
C THR A 103 16.02 1.04 -13.74
N SER A 104 16.28 1.83 -14.78
CA SER A 104 16.97 1.39 -16.00
C SER A 104 18.38 0.86 -15.75
N ASN A 105 19.09 1.47 -14.80
CA ASN A 105 20.51 1.27 -14.58
C ASN A 105 20.83 1.08 -13.09
N VAL A 106 21.72 0.12 -12.79
CA VAL A 106 22.15 -0.19 -11.42
C VAL A 106 22.96 0.94 -10.79
N ILE A 107 23.75 1.68 -11.57
CA ILE A 107 24.51 2.84 -11.07
C ILE A 107 23.53 3.93 -10.66
N PHE A 108 22.57 4.24 -11.53
CA PHE A 108 21.52 5.22 -11.23
C PHE A 108 20.70 4.84 -9.99
N TRP A 109 20.35 3.55 -9.85
CA TRP A 109 19.74 3.03 -8.62
C TRP A 109 20.58 3.27 -7.37
N LYS A 110 21.90 3.02 -7.41
CA LYS A 110 22.77 3.25 -6.24
C LYS A 110 22.78 4.73 -5.85
N THR A 111 22.92 5.62 -6.84
CA THR A 111 22.87 7.07 -6.62
C THR A 111 21.55 7.50 -5.98
N LEU A 112 20.42 7.08 -6.54
CA LEU A 112 19.10 7.41 -6.01
C LEU A 112 18.87 6.83 -4.62
N LYS A 113 19.32 5.60 -4.38
CA LYS A 113 19.27 4.95 -3.07
C LYS A 113 20.04 5.75 -2.02
N GLU A 114 21.24 6.21 -2.35
CA GLU A 114 22.06 7.03 -1.45
C GLU A 114 21.39 8.38 -1.16
N GLU A 115 20.91 9.08 -2.20
CA GLU A 115 20.22 10.37 -2.04
C GLU A 115 18.95 10.24 -1.18
N LEU A 116 18.13 9.21 -1.44
CA LEU A 116 16.94 8.95 -0.62
C LEU A 116 17.30 8.60 0.82
N THR A 117 18.35 7.82 1.04
CA THR A 117 18.77 7.40 2.40
C THR A 117 19.37 8.58 3.20
N LYS A 118 19.91 9.61 2.54
CA LYS A 118 20.32 10.87 3.20
C LYS A 118 19.13 11.65 3.75
N GLN A 119 17.99 11.60 3.06
CA GLN A 119 16.79 12.37 3.40
C GLN A 119 15.80 11.60 4.29
N LEU A 120 15.77 10.26 4.15
CA LEU A 120 14.79 9.37 4.77
C LEU A 120 15.47 8.18 5.44
N LYS A 121 14.89 7.72 6.57
CA LYS A 121 15.31 6.47 7.21
C LYS A 121 14.69 5.29 6.48
N LEU A 122 15.39 4.75 5.49
CA LEU A 122 14.90 3.67 4.64
C LEU A 122 15.49 2.32 5.03
N LYS A 123 14.64 1.28 5.03
CA LYS A 123 15.08 -0.12 5.01
C LYS A 123 14.86 -0.65 3.60
N TRP A 124 15.94 -0.90 2.86
CA TRP A 124 15.87 -1.47 1.53
C TRP A 124 15.87 -2.99 1.55
N ASP A 125 15.00 -3.60 0.77
CA ASP A 125 15.10 -5.02 0.46
C ASP A 125 16.04 -5.23 -0.74
N LYS A 126 16.59 -6.44 -0.85
CA LYS A 126 17.47 -6.79 -1.97
C LYS A 126 16.71 -6.88 -3.27
N GLU A 127 15.53 -7.49 -3.23
CA GLU A 127 14.66 -7.77 -4.36
C GLU A 127 13.20 -7.66 -3.91
N ILE A 128 12.33 -7.39 -4.87
CA ILE A 128 10.89 -7.37 -4.67
C ILE A 128 10.35 -8.78 -4.41
N SER A 129 9.67 -8.96 -3.28
CA SER A 129 8.99 -10.22 -2.91
C SER A 129 7.49 -10.03 -2.66
N SER A 130 7.07 -8.82 -2.28
CA SER A 130 5.67 -8.46 -2.16
C SER A 130 5.44 -6.95 -2.30
N ILE A 131 4.22 -6.56 -2.67
CA ILE A 131 3.75 -5.16 -2.69
C ILE A 131 2.34 -5.16 -2.07
N VAL A 132 2.13 -4.44 -0.97
CA VAL A 132 0.82 -4.34 -0.28
C VAL A 132 0.14 -5.72 -0.09
N GLY A 133 0.89 -6.75 0.31
CA GLY A 133 0.33 -8.09 0.51
C GLY A 133 0.00 -8.87 -0.77
N ILE A 134 0.39 -8.37 -1.95
CA ILE A 134 0.48 -9.13 -3.20
C ILE A 134 1.89 -9.71 -3.27
N GLU A 135 2.02 -11.03 -3.33
CA GLU A 135 3.28 -11.73 -3.52
C GLU A 135 3.77 -11.53 -4.96
N VAL A 136 5.05 -11.22 -5.14
CA VAL A 136 5.67 -10.94 -6.43
C VAL A 136 6.80 -11.92 -6.67
N ILE A 137 6.73 -12.64 -7.79
CA ILE A 137 7.79 -13.55 -8.24
C ILE A 137 8.33 -13.03 -9.56
N ARG A 138 9.62 -12.67 -9.56
CA ARG A 138 10.33 -12.33 -10.80
C ARG A 138 10.71 -13.60 -11.55
N LYS A 139 10.28 -13.70 -12.80
CA LYS A 139 10.81 -14.64 -13.81
C LYS A 139 11.69 -13.86 -14.79
N GLU A 140 12.37 -14.56 -15.71
CA GLU A 140 13.35 -13.92 -16.63
C GLU A 140 12.79 -12.69 -17.34
N ASP A 141 11.63 -12.82 -18.00
CA ASP A 141 11.02 -11.74 -18.79
C ASP A 141 9.65 -11.28 -18.27
N THR A 142 9.22 -11.73 -17.08
CA THR A 142 7.89 -11.41 -16.54
C THR A 142 7.84 -11.37 -15.01
N PHE A 143 6.78 -10.78 -14.47
CA PHE A 143 6.43 -10.85 -13.06
C PHE A 143 5.15 -11.68 -12.89
N VAL A 144 5.16 -12.58 -11.92
CA VAL A 144 3.98 -13.33 -11.52
C VAL A 144 3.49 -12.77 -10.20
N LEU A 145 2.24 -12.32 -10.17
CA LEU A 145 1.56 -11.82 -8.99
C LEU A 145 0.70 -12.93 -8.36
N LYS A 146 0.77 -13.07 -7.04
CA LYS A 146 0.01 -14.08 -6.29
C LYS A 146 -0.57 -13.48 -5.01
N GLN A 147 -1.69 -14.02 -4.56
CA GLN A 147 -2.31 -13.69 -3.28
C GLN A 147 -2.69 -14.96 -2.49
N ILE A 148 -1.87 -16.03 -2.61
CA ILE A 148 -2.20 -17.36 -2.06
C ILE A 148 -2.43 -17.28 -0.55
N SER A 149 -1.54 -16.60 0.18
CA SER A 149 -1.66 -16.43 1.63
C SER A 149 -2.97 -15.73 2.03
N PHE A 150 -3.39 -14.72 1.26
CA PHE A 150 -4.63 -13.99 1.49
C PHE A 150 -5.86 -14.83 1.15
N ILE A 151 -5.83 -15.57 0.03
CA ILE A 151 -6.90 -16.50 -0.36
C ILE A 151 -7.10 -17.56 0.74
N ASN A 152 -6.03 -18.18 1.22
CA ASN A 152 -6.11 -19.17 2.30
C ASN A 152 -6.72 -18.58 3.58
N LYS A 153 -6.33 -17.36 3.95
CA LYS A 153 -6.93 -16.65 5.09
C LYS A 153 -8.43 -16.40 4.89
N LEU A 154 -8.84 -16.02 3.67
CA LEU A 154 -10.24 -15.78 3.33
C LEU A 154 -11.08 -17.05 3.42
N LEU A 155 -10.57 -18.17 2.91
CA LEU A 155 -11.22 -19.47 3.01
C LEU A 155 -11.39 -19.91 4.47
N LEU A 156 -10.41 -19.66 5.34
CA LEU A 156 -10.55 -19.94 6.78
C LEU A 156 -11.56 -19.03 7.49
N THR A 157 -11.84 -17.84 6.92
CA THR A 157 -12.78 -16.86 7.51
C THR A 157 -14.22 -17.08 7.04
N CYS A 158 -14.42 -17.73 5.89
CA CYS A 158 -15.74 -17.99 5.33
C CYS A 158 -16.27 -19.34 5.79
N ASP A 159 -17.43 -19.34 6.45
CA ASP A 159 -18.15 -20.55 6.79
C ASP A 159 -18.68 -21.19 5.49
N ASN A 160 -18.47 -22.50 5.31
CA ASN A 160 -18.93 -23.31 4.16
C ASN A 160 -18.22 -23.03 2.83
N ASN A 161 -16.94 -23.37 2.75
CA ASN A 161 -16.22 -23.42 1.47
C ASN A 161 -16.73 -24.56 0.60
N PHE A 162 -17.54 -24.26 -0.41
CA PHE A 162 -17.89 -25.20 -1.48
C PHE A 162 -17.17 -24.80 -2.76
N MET A 163 -16.83 -25.81 -3.58
CA MET A 163 -16.32 -25.54 -4.93
C MET A 163 -17.49 -25.23 -5.85
N ALA A 164 -17.43 -24.07 -6.51
CA ALA A 164 -18.37 -23.66 -7.54
C ALA A 164 -17.64 -23.47 -8.86
N HIS A 165 -18.29 -23.84 -9.96
CA HIS A 165 -17.77 -23.59 -11.31
C HIS A 165 -17.90 -22.13 -11.72
N GLU A 166 -18.92 -21.44 -11.20
CA GLU A 166 -19.19 -20.03 -11.48
C GLU A 166 -19.17 -19.21 -10.18
N PRO A 167 -18.69 -17.96 -10.21
CA PRO A 167 -18.63 -17.10 -9.02
C PRO A 167 -20.00 -16.68 -8.47
N LEU A 168 -21.06 -16.73 -9.28
CA LEU A 168 -22.44 -16.45 -8.90
C LEU A 168 -23.32 -17.67 -9.21
N PRO A 169 -24.39 -17.89 -8.43
CA PRO A 169 -25.39 -18.88 -8.78
C PRO A 169 -26.15 -18.47 -10.04
N MET A 170 -26.60 -19.48 -10.80
CA MET A 170 -27.43 -19.29 -12.00
C MET A 170 -28.87 -18.87 -11.64
N ASP A 171 -29.31 -19.23 -10.45
CA ASP A 171 -30.59 -18.81 -9.88
C ASP A 171 -30.55 -17.34 -9.44
N SER A 172 -31.72 -16.67 -9.48
CA SER A 172 -31.86 -15.30 -9.03
C SER A 172 -31.44 -15.17 -7.56
N LEU A 173 -30.41 -14.38 -7.30
CA LEU A 173 -30.02 -14.01 -5.94
C LEU A 173 -31.18 -13.26 -5.26
N ILE A 174 -31.69 -13.83 -4.18
CA ILE A 174 -32.67 -13.15 -3.33
C ILE A 174 -31.91 -12.10 -2.52
N LEU A 175 -32.00 -10.84 -2.95
CA LEU A 175 -31.48 -9.72 -2.19
C LEU A 175 -32.19 -9.68 -0.84
N ASN A 176 -31.47 -10.03 0.22
CA ASN A 176 -31.96 -9.88 1.57
C ASN A 176 -32.04 -8.39 1.86
N LYS A 177 -33.25 -7.82 1.87
CA LYS A 177 -33.50 -6.44 2.30
C LYS A 177 -33.34 -6.36 3.83
N ALA A 178 -32.17 -6.71 4.33
CA ALA A 178 -31.88 -6.68 5.75
C ALA A 178 -32.04 -5.23 6.25
N THR A 179 -32.88 -5.04 7.25
CA THR A 179 -33.08 -3.74 7.90
C THR A 179 -31.93 -3.37 8.83
N GLN A 180 -31.06 -4.32 9.16
CA GLN A 180 -29.84 -4.13 9.94
C GLN A 180 -28.62 -4.61 9.17
N MET A 181 -27.53 -3.86 9.35
CA MET A 181 -26.25 -4.11 8.73
C MET A 181 -25.56 -5.32 9.37
N ASP A 182 -25.37 -6.40 8.61
CA ASP A 182 -24.57 -7.55 9.05
C ASP A 182 -23.08 -7.24 8.89
N LYS A 183 -22.41 -6.97 10.01
CA LYS A 183 -20.97 -6.66 10.05
C LYS A 183 -20.10 -7.83 9.60
N GLN A 184 -20.51 -9.08 9.83
CA GLN A 184 -19.73 -10.25 9.42
C GLN A 184 -19.78 -10.40 7.90
N TYR A 185 -20.97 -10.22 7.33
CA TYR A 185 -21.14 -10.19 5.88
C TYR A 185 -20.28 -9.11 5.23
N LEU A 186 -20.39 -7.85 5.69
CA LEU A 186 -19.61 -6.74 5.14
C LEU A 186 -18.11 -6.93 5.31
N SER A 187 -17.67 -7.54 6.42
CA SER A 187 -16.26 -7.87 6.62
C SER A 187 -15.77 -8.89 5.59
N LYS A 188 -16.56 -9.93 5.28
CA LYS A 188 -16.22 -10.95 4.28
C LYS A 188 -16.19 -10.35 2.88
N ILE A 189 -17.20 -9.55 2.50
CA ILE A 189 -17.23 -8.83 1.22
C ILE A 189 -16.04 -7.86 1.09
N GLY A 190 -15.76 -7.07 2.13
CA GLY A 190 -14.61 -6.17 2.15
C GLY A 190 -13.27 -6.87 1.93
N MET A 191 -13.10 -8.07 2.51
CA MET A 191 -11.93 -8.91 2.23
C MET A 191 -11.91 -9.42 0.79
N MET A 192 -13.06 -9.89 0.26
CA MET A 192 -13.15 -10.40 -1.11
C MET A 192 -12.87 -9.31 -2.15
N LEU A 193 -13.32 -8.07 -1.92
CA LEU A 193 -13.10 -6.92 -2.81
C LEU A 193 -11.61 -6.62 -3.04
N TYR A 194 -10.72 -7.10 -2.18
CA TYR A 194 -9.28 -6.92 -2.34
C TYR A 194 -8.64 -7.83 -3.40
N LEU A 195 -9.18 -9.05 -3.60
CA LEU A 195 -8.66 -10.02 -4.57
C LEU A 195 -8.75 -9.57 -6.04
N PRO A 196 -9.91 -9.09 -6.52
CA PRO A 196 -10.07 -8.75 -7.93
C PRO A 196 -9.35 -7.48 -8.36
N GLN A 197 -8.96 -6.63 -7.40
CA GLN A 197 -8.13 -5.46 -7.67
C GLN A 197 -6.69 -5.82 -8.06
N ALA A 198 -6.24 -7.05 -7.79
CA ALA A 198 -4.86 -7.47 -7.99
C ALA A 198 -4.69 -8.74 -8.83
N THR A 199 -5.21 -9.89 -8.36
CA THR A 199 -4.87 -11.20 -8.96
C THR A 199 -6.07 -12.02 -9.43
N ARG A 200 -7.31 -11.64 -9.08
CA ARG A 200 -8.52 -12.39 -9.43
C ARG A 200 -9.59 -11.53 -10.12
N PRO A 201 -9.28 -10.88 -11.25
CA PRO A 201 -10.26 -10.02 -11.95
C PRO A 201 -11.52 -10.81 -12.38
N ASP A 202 -11.42 -12.13 -12.52
CA ASP A 202 -12.50 -13.04 -12.86
C ASP A 202 -13.66 -13.06 -11.86
N ILE A 203 -13.44 -12.69 -10.58
CA ILE A 203 -14.51 -12.60 -9.58
C ILE A 203 -15.03 -11.16 -9.37
N MET A 204 -14.48 -10.17 -10.09
CA MET A 204 -14.78 -8.75 -9.89
C MET A 204 -16.29 -8.47 -9.92
N TYR A 205 -16.98 -8.95 -10.96
CA TYR A 205 -18.42 -8.73 -11.12
C TYR A 205 -19.21 -9.33 -9.95
N ALA A 206 -18.92 -10.58 -9.60
CA ALA A 206 -19.62 -11.31 -8.57
C ALA A 206 -19.51 -10.65 -7.20
N VAL A 207 -18.30 -10.26 -6.81
CA VAL A 207 -18.06 -9.65 -5.51
C VAL A 207 -18.69 -8.26 -5.43
N ASN A 208 -18.64 -7.46 -6.51
CA ASN A 208 -19.29 -6.15 -6.53
C ASN A 208 -20.82 -6.24 -6.54
N TYR A 209 -21.39 -7.26 -7.19
CA TYR A 209 -22.84 -7.48 -7.17
C TYR A 209 -23.36 -7.78 -5.76
N LEU A 210 -22.52 -8.39 -4.91
CA LEU A 210 -22.83 -8.70 -3.52
C LEU A 210 -22.50 -7.56 -2.53
N ALA A 211 -21.81 -6.50 -2.96
CA ALA A 211 -21.43 -5.38 -2.09
C ALA A 211 -22.56 -4.36 -1.95
#